data_AF-A0A5E8V809-F1
#
_entry.id   AF-A0A5E8V809-F1
#
_cell.length_a   1.000
_cell.length_b   1.000
_cell.length_c   1.000
_cell.angle_alpha   90.00
_cell.angle_beta   90.00
_cell.angle_gamma   90.00
#
_symmetry.space_group_name_H-M   'P 1'
#
loop_
_entity.id
_entity.type
_entity.pdbx_description
1 polymer ?
#
loop_
_entity_poly.entity_id
_entity_poly.type
_entity_poly.pdbx_seq_one_letter_code
_entity_poly.pdbx_strand_id
1 'polypeptide(L)'
;MPNIRLVAATLLCVAASVAAHAEDTEPAWRASALAMVPAGYVAGLAYRTESATGYLAVYPATSNDPKTPASVFAARQSLVVTLTPDATRAVSAELKPRNDRDDDDSDFAKLHAELAEQRSSLPEGTEPCALGAWSIDQDPKGLNVRAEPSVQGRVLGTLPPPYRLKLGGAENTPDGGWLTEFRIIGFKNGWFLIEGAKPPGKDYEDEKRYPRSAPKPYAGRGWVASNKVGANYANGGTRAGGLFQAPFVDAKWMPAQRELGGPIDADGGPKRLLACSGFWALVESHDGVRGWWRALCSNQVTNCS
;
A
#
# COMPACT_ATOMS: atom_id res chain seq x y z
N MET A 1 -14.01 -55.60 -40.42
CA MET A 1 -14.36 -54.26 -40.96
C MET A 1 -14.48 -53.32 -39.76
N PRO A 2 -13.72 -52.22 -39.71
CA PRO A 2 -13.45 -51.51 -38.46
C PRO A 2 -14.57 -50.51 -38.12
N ASN A 3 -15.00 -50.54 -36.85
CA ASN A 3 -15.90 -49.57 -36.25
C ASN A 3 -15.14 -48.27 -35.97
N ILE A 4 -15.43 -47.22 -36.75
CA ILE A 4 -14.99 -45.85 -36.48
C ILE A 4 -15.85 -45.31 -35.34
N ARG A 5 -15.28 -45.24 -34.13
CA ARG A 5 -15.84 -44.45 -33.03
C ARG A 5 -15.26 -43.04 -33.12
N LEU A 6 -16.11 -42.08 -33.45
CA LEU A 6 -15.82 -40.65 -33.31
C LEU A 6 -15.51 -40.34 -31.84
N VAL A 7 -14.29 -39.90 -31.56
CA VAL A 7 -13.95 -39.29 -30.26
C VAL A 7 -14.24 -37.79 -30.39
N ALA A 8 -15.36 -37.35 -29.82
CA ALA A 8 -15.66 -35.93 -29.67
C ALA A 8 -14.78 -35.37 -28.56
N ALA A 9 -13.74 -34.60 -28.93
CA ALA A 9 -12.96 -33.82 -27.99
C ALA A 9 -13.81 -32.65 -27.47
N THR A 10 -14.29 -32.78 -26.23
CA THR A 10 -14.96 -31.69 -25.52
C THR A 10 -13.88 -30.73 -25.04
N LEU A 11 -13.68 -29.64 -25.79
CA LEU A 11 -12.94 -28.47 -25.34
C LEU A 11 -13.70 -27.85 -24.16
N LEU A 12 -13.25 -28.14 -22.94
CA LEU A 12 -13.63 -27.36 -21.76
C LEU A 12 -13.02 -25.96 -21.92
N CYS A 13 -13.81 -25.00 -22.42
CA CYS A 13 -13.55 -23.60 -22.19
C CYS A 13 -13.70 -23.34 -20.69
N VAL A 14 -12.59 -23.26 -19.97
CA VAL A 14 -12.56 -22.63 -18.65
C VAL A 14 -12.83 -21.16 -18.89
N ALA A 15 -14.10 -20.76 -18.75
CA ALA A 15 -14.45 -19.36 -18.61
C ALA A 15 -13.81 -18.89 -17.30
N ALA A 16 -12.64 -18.26 -17.39
CA ALA A 16 -12.15 -17.42 -16.32
C ALA A 16 -13.18 -16.31 -16.14
N SER A 17 -14.00 -16.44 -15.10
CA SER A 17 -14.86 -15.36 -14.61
C SER A 17 -13.94 -14.26 -14.08
N VAL A 18 -13.45 -13.43 -15.01
CA VAL A 18 -12.99 -12.09 -14.67
C VAL A 18 -14.25 -11.40 -14.16
N ALA A 19 -14.33 -11.19 -12.85
CA ALA A 19 -15.32 -10.28 -12.30
C ALA A 19 -15.02 -8.91 -12.90
N ALA A 20 -15.70 -8.61 -14.01
CA ALA A 20 -15.90 -7.26 -14.47
C ALA A 20 -16.68 -6.57 -13.34
N HIS A 21 -15.97 -6.00 -12.38
CA HIS A 21 -16.54 -4.94 -11.55
C HIS A 21 -17.08 -3.91 -12.53
N ALA A 22 -18.38 -3.64 -12.41
CA ALA A 22 -19.13 -2.75 -13.28
C ALA A 22 -18.28 -1.55 -13.70
N GLU A 23 -18.14 -1.31 -15.00
CA GLU A 23 -17.73 -0.01 -15.46
C GLU A 23 -18.70 1.03 -14.90
N ASP A 24 -18.23 1.73 -13.86
CA ASP A 24 -18.51 3.09 -13.45
C ASP A 24 -19.47 3.86 -14.37
N THR A 25 -20.78 3.64 -14.25
CA THR A 25 -21.72 4.69 -14.60
C THR A 25 -21.82 5.60 -13.39
N GLU A 26 -20.86 6.51 -13.30
CA GLU A 26 -20.90 7.62 -12.33
C GLU A 26 -22.31 8.24 -12.35
N PRO A 27 -22.95 8.43 -11.19
CA PRO A 27 -24.31 8.92 -11.15
C PRO A 27 -24.37 10.31 -11.80
N ALA A 28 -25.44 10.57 -12.57
CA ALA A 28 -25.58 11.80 -13.36
C ALA A 28 -25.36 13.07 -12.52
N TRP A 29 -25.79 13.04 -11.25
CA TRP A 29 -25.63 14.17 -10.33
C TRP A 29 -24.19 14.48 -9.93
N ARG A 30 -23.24 13.54 -10.06
CA ARG A 30 -21.87 13.69 -9.57
C ARG A 30 -21.17 14.90 -10.17
N ALA A 31 -21.32 15.13 -11.48
CA ALA A 31 -20.67 16.26 -12.15
C ALA A 31 -21.02 17.60 -11.48
N SER A 32 -22.28 17.81 -11.12
CA SER A 32 -22.72 19.01 -10.39
C SER A 32 -22.27 19.02 -8.92
N ALA A 33 -22.16 17.86 -8.26
CA ALA A 33 -21.65 17.76 -6.90
C ALA A 33 -20.16 18.10 -6.80
N LEU A 34 -19.35 17.77 -7.82
CA LEU A 34 -17.92 18.11 -7.86
C LEU A 34 -17.68 19.62 -7.75
N ALA A 35 -18.57 20.44 -8.32
CA ALA A 35 -18.49 21.90 -8.21
C ALA A 35 -18.81 22.43 -6.80
N MET A 36 -19.39 21.60 -5.93
CA MET A 36 -19.75 21.94 -4.55
C MET A 36 -18.73 21.42 -3.52
N VAL A 37 -17.67 20.73 -3.97
CA VAL A 37 -16.61 20.24 -3.07
C VAL A 37 -15.89 21.45 -2.45
N PRO A 38 -15.81 21.54 -1.11
CA PRO A 38 -15.15 22.67 -0.46
C PRO A 38 -13.66 22.78 -0.83
N ALA A 39 -13.14 24.01 -0.84
CA ALA A 39 -11.70 24.23 -0.97
C ALA A 39 -10.92 23.45 0.10
N GLY A 40 -9.79 22.88 -0.32
CA GLY A 40 -8.97 22.01 0.54
C GLY A 40 -9.39 20.55 0.57
N TYR A 41 -10.44 20.16 -0.15
CA TYR A 41 -10.86 18.77 -0.32
C TYR A 41 -10.74 18.30 -1.77
N VAL A 42 -10.61 16.99 -1.94
CA VAL A 42 -10.60 16.28 -3.21
C VAL A 42 -11.72 15.25 -3.18
N ALA A 43 -12.55 15.25 -4.21
CA ALA A 43 -13.60 14.26 -4.37
C ALA A 43 -13.06 12.90 -4.81
N GLY A 44 -13.59 11.87 -4.18
CA GLY A 44 -13.45 10.47 -4.56
C GLY A 44 -14.65 9.98 -5.39
N LEU A 45 -15.06 8.75 -5.13
CA LEU A 45 -16.22 8.11 -5.77
C LEU A 45 -17.53 8.56 -5.13
N ALA A 46 -18.58 8.63 -5.94
CA ALA A 46 -19.94 8.64 -5.42
C ALA A 46 -20.28 7.21 -4.99
N TYR A 47 -20.52 6.99 -3.70
CA TYR A 47 -20.65 5.65 -3.14
C TYR A 47 -22.08 5.29 -2.77
N ARG A 48 -23.01 6.25 -2.77
CA ARG A 48 -24.41 6.00 -2.45
C ARG A 48 -25.34 7.06 -3.04
N THR A 49 -26.52 6.63 -3.46
CA THR A 49 -27.66 7.50 -3.81
C THR A 49 -28.91 6.94 -3.14
N GLU A 50 -29.59 7.73 -2.33
CA GLU A 50 -30.82 7.37 -1.62
C GLU A 50 -31.87 8.45 -1.86
N SER A 51 -32.97 8.10 -2.53
CA SER A 51 -34.06 9.04 -2.81
C SER A 51 -33.55 10.35 -3.46
N ALA A 52 -33.63 11.47 -2.73
CA ALA A 52 -33.17 12.79 -3.17
C ALA A 52 -31.80 13.17 -2.55
N THR A 53 -30.98 12.20 -2.16
CA THR A 53 -29.69 12.42 -1.51
C THR A 53 -28.58 11.61 -2.18
N GLY A 54 -27.49 12.28 -2.55
CA GLY A 54 -26.26 11.65 -3.04
C GLY A 54 -25.16 11.74 -2.00
N TYR A 55 -24.27 10.76 -1.98
CA TYR A 55 -23.12 10.72 -1.07
C TYR A 55 -21.83 10.57 -1.88
N LEU A 56 -20.95 11.57 -1.74
CA LEU A 56 -19.66 11.62 -2.40
C LEU A 56 -18.56 11.51 -1.35
N ALA A 57 -17.60 10.61 -1.55
CA ALA A 57 -16.42 10.53 -0.69
C ALA A 57 -15.56 11.77 -0.91
N VAL A 58 -15.04 12.36 0.17
CA VAL A 58 -14.15 13.53 0.09
C VAL A 58 -13.02 13.40 1.10
N TYR A 59 -11.84 13.82 0.66
CA TYR A 59 -10.60 13.68 1.43
C TYR A 59 -9.84 15.00 1.43
N PRO A 60 -9.09 15.34 2.49
CA PRO A 60 -8.21 16.50 2.47
C PRO A 60 -7.26 16.45 1.25
N ALA A 61 -7.07 17.58 0.58
CA ALA A 61 -6.19 17.67 -0.60
C ALA A 61 -4.74 17.29 -0.27
N THR A 62 -4.33 17.41 1.00
CA THR A 62 -3.01 17.06 1.53
C THR A 62 -2.86 15.59 1.91
N SER A 63 -3.86 14.73 1.67
CA SER A 63 -3.85 13.33 2.10
C SER A 63 -2.66 12.51 1.57
N ASN A 64 -2.07 12.90 0.44
CA ASN A 64 -0.86 12.33 -0.16
C ASN A 64 0.40 13.21 0.03
N ASP A 65 0.37 14.20 0.94
CA ASP A 65 1.56 14.94 1.36
C ASP A 65 2.27 14.16 2.48
N PRO A 66 3.54 13.77 2.30
CA PRO A 66 4.29 13.04 3.33
C PRO A 66 4.52 13.82 4.63
N LYS A 67 4.33 15.14 4.65
CA LYS A 67 4.38 15.96 5.88
C LYS A 67 3.11 15.87 6.70
N THR A 68 1.98 15.58 6.07
CA THR A 68 0.66 15.47 6.70
C THR A 68 -0.13 14.33 6.06
N PRO A 69 0.40 13.09 6.09
CA PRO A 69 -0.24 11.98 5.40
C PRO A 69 -1.60 11.67 6.06
N ALA A 70 -2.59 11.31 5.25
CA ALA A 70 -3.86 10.83 5.76
C ALA A 70 -3.71 9.52 6.54
N SER A 71 -4.66 9.27 7.43
CA SER A 71 -4.72 8.08 8.27
C SER A 71 -6.00 7.31 8.02
N VAL A 72 -5.93 5.97 7.94
CA VAL A 72 -7.12 5.10 7.91
C VAL A 72 -7.90 5.13 9.21
N PHE A 73 -7.30 5.61 10.30
CA PHE A 73 -7.92 5.73 11.62
C PHE A 73 -8.55 7.11 11.87
N ALA A 74 -8.38 8.05 10.95
CA ALA A 74 -9.02 9.36 11.04
C ALA A 74 -10.49 9.27 10.61
N ALA A 75 -11.34 10.09 11.25
CA ALA A 75 -12.75 10.17 10.88
C ALA A 75 -12.93 10.58 9.42
N ARG A 76 -13.59 9.73 8.64
CA ARG A 76 -13.88 9.98 7.22
C ARG A 76 -14.99 11.01 7.07
N GLN A 77 -15.00 11.68 5.92
CA GLN A 77 -16.00 12.69 5.58
C GLN A 77 -16.72 12.30 4.28
N SER A 78 -17.96 12.75 4.16
CA SER A 78 -18.73 12.68 2.92
C SER A 78 -19.33 14.04 2.62
N LEU A 79 -19.32 14.41 1.34
CA LEU A 79 -20.16 15.48 0.83
C LEU A 79 -21.55 14.90 0.56
N VAL A 80 -22.49 15.24 1.43
CA VAL A 80 -23.89 14.83 1.33
C VAL A 80 -24.61 15.89 0.50
N VAL A 81 -25.12 15.49 -0.66
CA VAL A 81 -25.77 16.41 -1.60
C VAL A 81 -27.27 16.18 -1.65
N THR A 82 -28.04 17.27 -1.66
CA THR A 82 -29.46 17.20 -2.01
C THR A 82 -29.59 17.20 -3.53
N LEU A 83 -30.41 16.32 -4.06
CA LEU A 83 -30.60 16.13 -5.49
C LEU A 83 -31.88 16.79 -6.00
N THR A 84 -31.91 17.08 -7.29
CA THR A 84 -33.16 17.38 -8.01
C THR A 84 -34.12 16.18 -7.97
N PRO A 85 -35.44 16.38 -8.18
CA PRO A 85 -36.42 15.29 -8.14
C PRO A 85 -36.16 14.13 -9.11
N ASP A 86 -35.48 14.40 -10.22
CA ASP A 86 -35.04 13.41 -11.23
C ASP A 86 -33.67 12.78 -10.92
N ALA A 87 -33.04 13.15 -9.79
CA ALA A 87 -31.72 12.71 -9.35
C ALA A 87 -30.58 12.97 -10.36
N THR A 88 -30.75 13.93 -11.28
CA THR A 88 -29.73 14.22 -12.31
C THR A 88 -28.73 15.28 -11.88
N ARG A 89 -29.03 16.07 -10.84
CA ARG A 89 -28.18 17.18 -10.37
C ARG A 89 -28.20 17.34 -8.85
N ALA A 90 -27.09 17.76 -8.29
CA ALA A 90 -26.98 18.30 -6.93
C ALA A 90 -27.44 19.76 -6.91
N VAL A 91 -28.22 20.14 -5.89
CA VAL A 91 -28.72 21.51 -5.67
C VAL A 91 -28.12 22.18 -4.43
N SER A 92 -27.70 21.39 -3.45
CA SER A 92 -27.00 21.84 -2.25
C SER A 92 -26.09 20.73 -1.74
N ALA A 93 -25.11 21.09 -0.91
CA ALA A 93 -24.15 20.15 -0.35
C ALA A 93 -23.80 20.53 1.08
N GLU A 94 -23.56 19.52 1.91
CA GLU A 94 -23.07 19.68 3.28
C GLU A 94 -21.99 18.62 3.55
N LEU A 95 -20.88 19.04 4.17
CA LEU A 95 -19.84 18.11 4.61
C LEU A 95 -20.27 17.47 5.93
N LYS A 96 -20.31 16.13 5.99
CA LYS A 96 -20.65 15.38 7.20
C LYS A 96 -19.63 14.29 7.49
N PRO A 97 -19.45 13.92 8.77
CA PRO A 97 -18.79 12.67 9.11
C PRO A 97 -19.45 11.52 8.37
N ARG A 98 -18.64 10.63 7.80
CA ARG A 98 -19.13 9.44 7.12
C ARG A 98 -19.56 8.38 8.15
N ASN A 99 -20.65 7.69 7.85
CA ASN A 99 -21.06 6.50 8.59
C ASN A 99 -20.44 5.28 7.90
N ASP A 100 -19.53 4.57 8.58
CA ASP A 100 -18.73 3.49 7.97
C ASP A 100 -19.50 2.17 7.77
N ARG A 101 -20.82 2.15 8.01
CA ARG A 101 -21.69 0.99 7.72
C ARG A 101 -21.79 0.64 6.22
N ASP A 102 -21.34 1.54 5.35
CA ASP A 102 -21.46 1.44 3.89
C ASP A 102 -20.13 1.06 3.20
N ASP A 103 -19.18 0.44 3.92
CA ASP A 103 -17.88 0.04 3.35
C ASP A 103 -17.88 -1.44 2.93
N ASP A 104 -17.77 -1.70 1.61
CA ASP A 104 -17.64 -3.04 1.03
C ASP A 104 -16.27 -3.70 1.36
N ASP A 105 -15.38 -2.96 2.03
CA ASP A 105 -14.03 -3.39 2.42
C ASP A 105 -13.98 -4.04 3.82
N SER A 106 -14.99 -4.85 4.16
CA SER A 106 -15.20 -5.35 5.52
C SER A 106 -14.01 -6.14 6.10
N ASP A 107 -13.25 -6.85 5.26
CA ASP A 107 -12.07 -7.61 5.70
C ASP A 107 -10.93 -6.69 6.15
N PHE A 108 -10.60 -5.66 5.36
CA PHE A 108 -9.56 -4.70 5.75
C PHE A 108 -10.03 -3.77 6.87
N ALA A 109 -11.33 -3.47 6.97
CA ALA A 109 -11.88 -2.74 8.11
C ALA A 109 -11.63 -3.49 9.43
N LYS A 110 -11.82 -4.82 9.44
CA LYS A 110 -11.50 -5.65 10.61
C LYS A 110 -10.00 -5.64 10.92
N LEU A 111 -9.15 -5.83 9.92
CA LEU A 111 -7.70 -5.80 10.11
C LEU A 111 -7.20 -4.42 10.60
N HIS A 112 -7.83 -3.32 10.15
CA HIS A 112 -7.55 -1.99 10.67
C HIS A 112 -8.01 -1.85 12.12
N ALA A 113 -9.18 -2.37 12.50
CA ALA A 113 -9.62 -2.37 13.90
C ALA A 113 -8.62 -3.11 14.81
N GLU A 114 -8.15 -4.28 14.40
CA GLU A 114 -7.12 -5.04 15.13
C GLU A 114 -5.80 -4.26 15.27
N LEU A 115 -5.37 -3.55 14.21
CA LEU A 115 -4.21 -2.67 14.29
C LEU A 115 -4.43 -1.46 15.20
N ALA A 116 -5.64 -0.90 15.22
CA ALA A 116 -6.00 0.22 16.09
C ALA A 116 -5.91 -0.17 17.56
N GLU A 117 -6.33 -1.39 17.93
CA GLU A 117 -6.17 -1.93 19.29
C GLU A 117 -4.69 -2.04 19.69
N GLN A 118 -3.84 -2.45 18.74
CA GLN A 118 -2.40 -2.59 18.95
C GLN A 118 -1.65 -1.25 19.02
N ARG A 119 -2.30 -0.13 18.69
CA ARG A 119 -1.69 1.23 18.72
C ARG A 119 -1.09 1.57 20.09
N SER A 120 -1.70 1.10 21.17
CA SER A 120 -1.21 1.32 22.54
C SER A 120 0.17 0.68 22.81
N SER A 121 0.56 -0.33 22.02
CA SER A 121 1.88 -0.97 22.08
C SER A 121 2.97 -0.22 21.30
N LEU A 122 2.60 0.82 20.56
CA LEU A 122 3.50 1.63 19.77
C LEU A 122 3.92 2.89 20.56
N PRO A 123 5.10 3.46 20.28
CA PRO A 123 5.49 4.74 20.86
C PRO A 123 4.47 5.84 20.57
N GLU A 124 4.34 6.80 21.48
CA GLU A 124 3.36 7.88 21.36
C GLU A 124 3.48 8.65 20.02
N GLY A 125 2.33 8.95 19.42
CA GLY A 125 2.25 9.65 18.14
C GLY A 125 2.71 8.83 16.94
N THR A 126 2.88 7.51 17.09
CA THR A 126 3.14 6.60 15.97
C THR A 126 1.83 6.27 15.26
N GLU A 127 1.85 6.42 13.94
CA GLU A 127 0.80 5.92 13.06
C GLU A 127 0.96 4.40 12.88
N PRO A 128 -0.01 3.56 13.27
CA PRO A 128 0.10 2.11 13.11
C PRO A 128 0.19 1.70 11.65
N CYS A 129 1.05 0.73 11.34
CA CYS A 129 1.17 0.16 10.01
C CYS A 129 1.36 -1.36 10.05
N ALA A 130 1.16 -2.03 8.92
CA ALA A 130 1.46 -3.45 8.75
C ALA A 130 1.91 -3.74 7.31
N LEU A 131 3.20 -3.49 7.03
CA LEU A 131 3.77 -3.62 5.69
C LEU A 131 5.07 -4.41 5.73
N GLY A 132 5.37 -5.16 4.65
CA GLY A 132 6.69 -5.74 4.43
C GLY A 132 7.60 -4.76 3.67
N ALA A 133 8.87 -4.68 4.05
CA ALA A 133 9.87 -3.87 3.37
C ALA A 133 11.30 -4.40 3.56
N TRP A 134 12.27 -3.73 2.95
CA TRP A 134 13.69 -4.01 3.11
C TRP A 134 14.53 -2.73 3.18
N SER A 135 15.76 -2.87 3.66
CA SER A 135 16.76 -1.79 3.64
C SER A 135 17.37 -1.66 2.26
N ILE A 136 17.36 -0.45 1.69
CA ILE A 136 18.09 -0.11 0.46
C ILE A 136 19.41 0.64 0.74
N ASP A 137 19.80 0.78 2.01
CA ASP A 137 21.00 1.52 2.37
C ASP A 137 22.28 0.80 1.91
N GLN A 138 23.11 1.52 1.18
CA GLN A 138 24.37 1.04 0.60
C GLN A 138 25.58 1.37 1.49
N ASP A 139 25.38 2.04 2.63
CA ASP A 139 26.48 2.33 3.56
C ASP A 139 27.14 1.01 4.01
N PRO A 140 28.45 0.82 3.83
CA PRO A 140 29.16 -0.38 4.28
C PRO A 140 29.02 -0.67 5.77
N LYS A 141 28.69 0.33 6.60
CA LYS A 141 28.41 0.18 8.04
C LYS A 141 26.98 -0.25 8.34
N GLY A 142 26.12 -0.27 7.32
CA GLY A 142 24.70 -0.61 7.43
C GLY A 142 23.83 0.57 7.86
N LEU A 143 22.51 0.35 7.76
CA LEU A 143 21.49 1.30 8.15
C LEU A 143 21.36 1.34 9.67
N ASN A 144 21.48 2.51 10.29
CA ASN A 144 21.25 2.69 11.71
C ASN A 144 19.78 2.44 12.09
N VAL A 145 19.55 1.57 13.07
CA VAL A 145 18.28 1.42 13.78
C VAL A 145 18.35 2.21 15.07
N ARG A 146 17.41 3.13 15.29
CA ARG A 146 17.46 4.12 16.37
C ARG A 146 16.35 3.93 17.40
N ALA A 147 16.58 4.40 18.62
CA ALA A 147 15.59 4.37 19.70
C ALA A 147 14.42 5.32 19.47
N GLU A 148 14.63 6.38 18.69
CA GLU A 148 13.68 7.45 18.42
C GLU A 148 13.69 7.82 16.93
N PRO A 149 12.58 8.38 16.40
CA PRO A 149 12.47 8.80 15.00
C PRO A 149 13.24 10.12 14.76
N SER A 150 14.56 10.08 14.92
CA SER A 150 15.41 11.25 14.86
C SER A 150 16.86 10.87 14.53
N VAL A 151 17.55 11.72 13.77
CA VAL A 151 18.97 11.51 13.46
C VAL A 151 19.86 11.68 14.69
N GLN A 152 19.38 12.36 15.73
CA GLN A 152 20.04 12.49 17.03
C GLN A 152 19.71 11.33 17.98
N GLY A 153 18.70 10.52 17.68
CA GLY A 153 18.30 9.38 18.52
C GLY A 153 19.42 8.34 18.65
N ARG A 154 19.59 7.77 19.84
CA ARG A 154 20.61 6.73 20.10
C ARG A 154 20.48 5.57 19.11
N VAL A 155 21.61 5.17 18.52
CA VAL A 155 21.68 3.96 17.67
C VAL A 155 21.59 2.72 18.56
N LEU A 156 20.61 1.86 18.30
CA LEU A 156 20.39 0.58 19.00
C LEU A 156 21.15 -0.57 18.35
N GLY A 157 21.35 -0.47 17.03
CA GLY A 157 22.05 -1.45 16.21
C GLY A 157 21.97 -1.05 14.74
N THR A 158 22.33 -1.97 13.84
CA THR A 158 22.31 -1.72 12.40
C THR A 158 21.63 -2.84 11.63
N LEU A 159 21.11 -2.50 10.44
CA LEU A 159 20.76 -3.47 9.41
C LEU A 159 21.93 -3.54 8.43
N PRO A 160 22.43 -4.74 8.10
CA PRO A 160 23.59 -4.88 7.22
C PRO A 160 23.29 -4.36 5.80
N PRO A 161 24.33 -3.92 5.07
CA PRO A 161 24.23 -3.59 3.65
C PRO A 161 23.88 -4.84 2.82
N PRO A 162 23.57 -4.67 1.52
CA PRO A 162 23.32 -5.79 0.63
C PRO A 162 24.41 -6.87 0.72
N TYR A 163 24.00 -8.13 0.87
CA TYR A 163 24.90 -9.25 1.10
C TYR A 163 24.85 -10.23 -0.08
N ARG A 164 25.98 -10.38 -0.76
CA ARG A 164 26.15 -11.39 -1.81
C ARG A 164 26.48 -12.73 -1.18
N LEU A 165 25.56 -13.68 -1.29
CA LEU A 165 25.83 -15.07 -0.94
C LEU A 165 26.86 -15.64 -1.92
N LYS A 166 28.03 -16.04 -1.41
CA LYS A 166 29.05 -16.74 -2.19
C LYS A 166 28.69 -18.21 -2.27
N LEU A 167 27.72 -18.55 -3.09
CA LEU A 167 27.31 -19.92 -3.37
C LEU A 167 27.61 -20.17 -4.85
N GLY A 168 28.34 -21.24 -5.16
CA GLY A 168 28.86 -21.54 -6.50
C GLY A 168 27.79 -21.71 -7.56
N GLY A 169 27.25 -20.60 -8.07
CA GLY A 169 26.45 -20.52 -9.29
C GLY A 169 24.93 -20.69 -9.16
N ALA A 170 24.30 -20.34 -8.03
CA ALA A 170 22.83 -20.29 -8.00
C ALA A 170 22.32 -18.98 -8.64
N GLU A 171 21.62 -19.11 -9.77
CA GLU A 171 21.10 -18.07 -10.69
C GLU A 171 20.27 -16.93 -10.07
N ASN A 172 19.93 -16.97 -8.77
CA ASN A 172 18.91 -16.10 -8.18
C ASN A 172 19.44 -15.04 -7.21
N THR A 173 20.76 -14.90 -7.00
CA THR A 173 21.28 -13.79 -6.18
C THR A 173 21.19 -12.50 -7.00
N PRO A 174 20.46 -11.47 -6.56
CA PRO A 174 20.44 -10.19 -7.26
C PRO A 174 21.85 -9.63 -7.45
N ASP A 175 22.12 -8.91 -8.54
CA ASP A 175 23.45 -8.34 -8.81
C ASP A 175 23.96 -7.46 -7.65
N GLY A 176 23.05 -6.82 -6.92
CA GLY A 176 23.34 -6.04 -5.71
C GLY A 176 23.57 -6.87 -4.43
N GLY A 177 23.22 -8.16 -4.43
CA GLY A 177 23.10 -8.99 -3.24
C GLY A 177 21.72 -8.89 -2.59
N TRP A 178 21.47 -9.75 -1.61
CA TRP A 178 20.22 -9.77 -0.86
C TRP A 178 20.16 -8.63 0.14
N LEU A 179 18.96 -8.08 0.34
CA LEU A 179 18.67 -7.00 1.27
C LEU A 179 18.12 -7.51 2.60
N THR A 180 18.29 -6.73 3.66
CA THR A 180 17.70 -7.03 4.98
C THR A 180 16.20 -6.75 4.94
N GLU A 181 15.38 -7.78 5.10
CA GLU A 181 13.93 -7.68 5.15
C GLU A 181 13.42 -7.49 6.57
N PHE A 182 12.30 -6.77 6.72
CA PHE A 182 11.65 -6.52 8.00
C PHE A 182 10.17 -6.14 7.82
N ARG A 183 9.44 -6.06 8.94
CA ARG A 183 8.10 -5.50 8.99
C ARG A 183 8.15 -4.03 9.39
N ILE A 184 7.38 -3.19 8.71
CA ILE A 184 7.04 -1.84 9.15
C ILE A 184 5.77 -1.94 9.98
N ILE A 185 5.85 -1.51 11.23
CA ILE A 185 4.74 -1.54 12.19
C ILE A 185 4.26 -0.15 12.59
N GLY A 186 4.97 0.90 12.17
CA GLY A 186 4.47 2.24 12.34
C GLY A 186 5.29 3.32 11.64
N PHE A 187 4.75 4.52 11.62
CA PHE A 187 5.35 5.69 10.99
C PHE A 187 5.28 6.92 11.90
N LYS A 188 6.34 7.73 11.86
CA LYS A 188 6.37 9.05 12.50
C LYS A 188 7.39 9.95 11.82
N ASN A 189 6.95 11.09 11.28
CA ASN A 189 7.81 12.18 10.80
C ASN A 189 8.97 11.76 9.86
N GLY A 190 8.69 10.89 8.88
CA GLY A 190 9.72 10.41 7.93
C GLY A 190 10.55 9.24 8.46
N TRP A 191 10.12 8.60 9.53
CA TRP A 191 10.74 7.39 10.09
C TRP A 191 9.75 6.25 10.13
N PHE A 192 10.24 5.05 9.82
CA PHE A 192 9.50 3.81 10.03
C PHE A 192 9.98 3.14 11.31
N LEU A 193 9.03 2.74 12.14
CA LEU A 193 9.25 1.80 13.23
C LEU A 193 9.19 0.40 12.63
N ILE A 194 10.27 -0.36 12.82
CA ILE A 194 10.44 -1.68 12.23
C ILE A 194 10.65 -2.75 13.30
N GLU A 195 10.37 -3.99 12.94
CA GLU A 195 10.68 -5.17 13.75
C GLU A 195 10.91 -6.41 12.88
N GLY A 196 11.39 -7.49 13.50
CA GLY A 196 11.51 -8.79 12.85
C GLY A 196 12.50 -8.80 11.69
N ALA A 197 13.59 -8.04 11.80
CA ALA A 197 14.60 -7.97 10.76
C ALA A 197 15.28 -9.33 10.55
N LYS A 198 15.32 -9.78 9.30
CA LYS A 198 15.88 -11.09 8.91
C LYS A 198 17.25 -10.91 8.25
N PRO A 199 18.22 -11.81 8.52
CA PRO A 199 19.48 -11.79 7.80
C PRO A 199 19.27 -11.81 6.29
N PRO A 200 19.99 -10.98 5.51
CA PRO A 200 19.77 -10.92 4.07
C PRO A 200 19.97 -12.28 3.40
N GLY A 201 19.04 -12.67 2.53
CA GLY A 201 19.15 -13.93 1.80
C GLY A 201 18.68 -15.16 2.58
N LYS A 202 18.35 -15.02 3.88
CA LYS A 202 18.08 -16.17 4.76
C LYS A 202 16.88 -17.00 4.33
N ASP A 203 15.82 -16.36 3.84
CA ASP A 203 14.59 -17.04 3.44
C ASP A 203 14.69 -17.67 2.03
N TYR A 204 15.77 -17.40 1.30
CA TYR A 204 15.99 -17.88 -0.08
C TYR A 204 17.04 -18.99 -0.17
N GLU A 205 17.58 -19.44 0.97
CA GLU A 205 18.62 -20.46 1.02
C GLU A 205 18.30 -21.55 2.04
N ASP A 206 18.79 -22.77 1.79
CA ASP A 206 18.67 -23.87 2.73
C ASP A 206 19.39 -23.55 4.05
N GLU A 207 18.77 -23.88 5.19
CA GLU A 207 19.31 -23.56 6.50
C GLU A 207 20.70 -24.13 6.77
N LYS A 208 21.03 -25.28 6.18
CA LYS A 208 22.33 -25.94 6.33
C LYS A 208 23.39 -25.29 5.43
N ARG A 209 22.96 -24.55 4.40
CA ARG A 209 23.84 -23.86 3.44
C ARG A 209 24.03 -22.38 3.76
N TYR A 210 23.10 -21.76 4.49
CA TYR A 210 23.22 -20.37 4.88
C TYR A 210 24.46 -20.14 5.77
N PRO A 211 25.41 -19.28 5.38
CA PRO A 211 26.66 -19.13 6.11
C PRO A 211 26.44 -18.63 7.54
N ARG A 212 27.04 -19.30 8.54
CA ARG A 212 27.02 -18.82 9.93
C ARG A 212 27.71 -17.46 10.12
N SER A 213 28.61 -17.11 9.18
CA SER A 213 29.30 -15.84 9.10
C SER A 213 28.49 -14.74 8.41
N ALA A 214 27.28 -15.03 7.93
CA ALA A 214 26.44 -14.03 7.31
C ALA A 214 26.11 -12.89 8.29
N PRO A 215 25.96 -11.65 7.80
CA PRO A 215 25.65 -10.51 8.64
C PRO A 215 24.34 -10.70 9.43
N LYS A 216 24.36 -10.31 10.70
CA LYS A 216 23.19 -10.39 11.58
C LYS A 216 22.61 -8.99 11.77
N PRO A 217 21.35 -8.74 11.39
CA PRO A 217 20.70 -7.48 11.67
C PRO A 217 20.42 -7.33 13.16
N TYR A 218 20.21 -6.10 13.61
CA TYR A 218 19.59 -5.83 14.89
C TYR A 218 18.20 -6.49 14.95
N ALA A 219 18.01 -7.40 15.92
CA ALA A 219 16.79 -8.21 16.02
C ALA A 219 15.63 -7.49 16.74
N GLY A 220 15.90 -6.39 17.43
CA GLY A 220 14.91 -5.64 18.19
C GLY A 220 14.09 -4.68 17.35
N ARG A 221 13.10 -4.04 17.99
CA ARG A 221 12.30 -2.97 17.41
C ARG A 221 13.08 -1.65 17.42
N GLY A 222 12.94 -0.84 16.36
CA GLY A 222 13.51 0.50 16.34
C GLY A 222 13.19 1.29 15.07
N TRP A 223 13.67 2.52 15.01
CA TRP A 223 13.36 3.49 13.97
C TRP A 223 14.42 3.54 12.88
N VAL A 224 14.00 3.53 11.62
CA VAL A 224 14.84 3.74 10.44
C VAL A 224 14.30 4.87 9.58
N ALA A 225 15.18 5.59 8.89
CA ALA A 225 14.76 6.70 8.02
C ALA A 225 14.03 6.18 6.78
N SER A 226 12.87 6.75 6.45
CA SER A 226 12.00 6.23 5.37
C SER A 226 12.67 6.22 4.00
N ASN A 227 13.56 7.18 3.74
CA ASN A 227 14.33 7.28 2.50
C ASN A 227 15.41 6.19 2.32
N LYS A 228 15.56 5.29 3.30
CA LYS A 228 16.45 4.13 3.25
C LYS A 228 15.69 2.80 3.18
N VAL A 229 14.38 2.87 2.94
CA VAL A 229 13.49 1.72 2.88
C VAL A 229 12.89 1.57 1.48
N GLY A 230 12.93 0.35 0.97
CA GLY A 230 12.27 -0.05 -0.28
C GLY A 230 11.31 -1.21 -0.03
N ALA A 231 10.44 -1.46 -1.00
CA ALA A 231 9.53 -2.60 -1.01
C ALA A 231 9.03 -2.87 -2.44
N ASN A 232 8.39 -4.01 -2.67
CA ASN A 232 7.58 -4.24 -3.86
C ASN A 232 6.12 -3.89 -3.55
N TYR A 233 5.37 -3.52 -4.59
CA TYR A 233 3.92 -3.53 -4.50
C TYR A 233 3.44 -4.97 -4.25
N ALA A 234 2.42 -5.12 -3.41
CA ALA A 234 1.77 -6.40 -3.16
C ALA A 234 0.35 -6.40 -3.73
N ASN A 235 -0.19 -7.60 -3.95
CA ASN A 235 -1.58 -7.77 -4.30
C ASN A 235 -2.46 -7.61 -3.05
N GLY A 236 -2.72 -6.35 -2.69
CA GLY A 236 -3.60 -6.00 -1.56
C GLY A 236 -5.03 -5.68 -1.97
N GLY A 237 -5.45 -5.99 -3.20
CA GLY A 237 -6.73 -5.49 -3.74
C GLY A 237 -6.67 -4.03 -4.23
N THR A 238 -5.47 -3.46 -4.40
CA THR A 238 -5.31 -2.15 -5.06
C THR A 238 -5.58 -2.32 -6.56
N ARG A 239 -6.42 -1.44 -7.13
CA ARG A 239 -6.63 -1.33 -8.58
C ARG A 239 -5.27 -1.16 -9.28
N ALA A 240 -5.09 -1.77 -10.45
CA ALA A 240 -3.88 -1.54 -11.26
C ALA A 240 -3.97 -0.22 -12.05
N GLY A 241 -2.84 0.41 -12.28
CA GLY A 241 -2.64 1.56 -13.18
C GLY A 241 -2.49 2.92 -12.51
N GLY A 242 -2.41 2.96 -11.18
CA GLY A 242 -2.43 4.22 -10.45
C GLY A 242 -2.44 4.08 -8.94
N LEU A 243 -2.51 5.22 -8.28
CA LEU A 243 -2.47 5.37 -6.83
C LEU A 243 -3.71 6.11 -6.36
N PHE A 244 -4.13 5.85 -5.13
CA PHE A 244 -5.23 6.60 -4.51
C PHE A 244 -4.72 7.89 -3.84
N GLN A 245 -5.48 8.97 -3.89
CA GLN A 245 -5.07 10.24 -3.26
C GLN A 245 -5.11 10.20 -1.72
N ALA A 246 -5.90 9.30 -1.15
CA ALA A 246 -5.99 9.00 0.28
C ALA A 246 -5.98 7.47 0.49
N PRO A 247 -5.73 6.94 1.70
CA PRO A 247 -5.61 5.50 1.94
C PRO A 247 -6.98 4.78 1.98
N PHE A 248 -7.79 4.98 0.94
CA PHE A 248 -9.13 4.42 0.79
C PHE A 248 -9.40 4.14 -0.69
N VAL A 249 -10.08 3.03 -0.99
CA VAL A 249 -10.36 2.56 -2.36
C VAL A 249 -11.34 3.45 -3.12
N ASP A 250 -12.10 4.30 -2.42
CA ASP A 250 -13.01 5.26 -3.02
C ASP A 250 -12.43 6.68 -3.06
N ALA A 251 -11.15 6.85 -2.72
CA ALA A 251 -10.45 8.11 -2.93
C ALA A 251 -10.18 8.36 -4.43
N LYS A 252 -9.80 9.59 -4.77
CA LYS A 252 -9.47 9.94 -6.15
C LYS A 252 -8.37 9.03 -6.69
N TRP A 253 -8.68 8.34 -7.78
CA TRP A 253 -7.73 7.56 -8.56
C TRP A 253 -6.81 8.47 -9.36
N MET A 254 -5.50 8.20 -9.30
CA MET A 254 -4.47 8.98 -10.00
C MET A 254 -3.59 8.03 -10.82
N PRO A 255 -3.63 8.11 -12.17
CA PRO A 255 -2.76 7.30 -13.01
C PRO A 255 -1.29 7.48 -12.63
N ALA A 256 -0.53 6.39 -12.62
CA ALA A 256 0.89 6.39 -12.26
C ALA A 256 1.63 5.31 -13.05
N GLN A 257 2.93 5.53 -13.28
CA GLN A 257 3.74 4.65 -14.12
C GLN A 257 4.91 4.00 -13.39
N ARG A 258 5.27 2.81 -13.88
CA ARG A 258 6.47 2.06 -13.46
C ARG A 258 7.74 2.62 -14.11
N GLU A 259 8.89 2.15 -13.67
CA GLU A 259 10.20 2.65 -14.10
C GLU A 259 10.43 2.64 -15.61
N LEU A 260 10.06 1.53 -16.27
CA LEU A 260 10.23 1.35 -17.71
C LEU A 260 9.02 1.83 -18.52
N GLY A 261 8.13 2.61 -17.90
CA GLY A 261 6.89 3.10 -18.51
C GLY A 261 5.77 2.05 -18.50
N GLY A 262 4.54 2.54 -18.65
CA GLY A 262 3.32 1.74 -18.52
C GLY A 262 2.69 1.82 -17.12
N PRO A 263 1.41 1.40 -16.99
CA PRO A 263 0.67 1.45 -15.73
C PRO A 263 1.40 0.69 -14.61
N ILE A 264 1.37 1.22 -13.38
CA ILE A 264 1.81 0.43 -12.22
C ILE A 264 0.85 -0.74 -11.96
N ASP A 265 1.37 -1.85 -11.46
CA ASP A 265 0.64 -3.02 -11.03
C ASP A 265 1.37 -3.64 -9.83
N ALA A 266 1.08 -4.88 -9.48
CA ALA A 266 1.76 -5.58 -8.39
C ALA A 266 3.19 -6.04 -8.75
N ASP A 267 3.67 -5.77 -9.97
CA ASP A 267 5.01 -6.14 -10.41
C ASP A 267 5.98 -4.95 -10.24
N GLY A 268 7.01 -5.16 -9.44
CA GLY A 268 7.98 -4.13 -9.07
C GLY A 268 7.56 -3.32 -7.84
N GLY A 269 8.16 -2.15 -7.67
CA GLY A 269 8.00 -1.34 -6.46
C GLY A 269 7.95 0.16 -6.74
N PRO A 270 7.61 0.96 -5.72
CA PRO A 270 7.68 2.40 -5.82
C PRO A 270 9.14 2.89 -5.91
N LYS A 271 9.32 4.07 -6.50
CA LYS A 271 10.60 4.78 -6.46
C LYS A 271 10.96 5.18 -5.02
N ARG A 272 9.96 5.57 -4.22
CA ARG A 272 10.14 5.92 -2.80
C ARG A 272 8.96 5.48 -1.96
N LEU A 273 9.26 4.96 -0.78
CA LEU A 273 8.30 4.80 0.30
C LEU A 273 8.36 6.03 1.22
N LEU A 274 7.22 6.73 1.41
CA LEU A 274 7.19 8.04 2.05
C LEU A 274 6.56 8.02 3.44
N ALA A 275 5.43 7.31 3.60
CA ALA A 275 4.71 7.13 4.86
C ALA A 275 3.86 5.85 4.81
N CYS A 276 3.17 5.52 5.91
CA CYS A 276 2.20 4.44 5.94
C CYS A 276 1.07 4.74 6.92
N SER A 277 -0.06 4.04 6.74
CA SER A 277 -1.20 4.01 7.65
C SER A 277 -1.98 2.72 7.45
N GLY A 278 -2.10 1.90 8.51
CA GLY A 278 -2.64 0.56 8.41
C GLY A 278 -1.87 -0.29 7.38
N PHE A 279 -2.60 -0.84 6.42
CA PHE A 279 -2.05 -1.61 5.30
C PHE A 279 -1.73 -0.75 4.07
N TRP A 280 -1.82 0.58 4.20
CA TRP A 280 -1.55 1.50 3.09
C TRP A 280 -0.16 2.11 3.20
N ALA A 281 0.50 2.21 2.06
CA ALA A 281 1.77 2.87 1.88
C ALA A 281 1.57 4.13 1.05
N LEU A 282 2.02 5.28 1.57
CA LEU A 282 2.17 6.48 0.75
C LEU A 282 3.49 6.37 0.00
N VAL A 283 3.42 6.38 -1.31
CA VAL A 283 4.55 6.13 -2.20
C VAL A 283 4.72 7.23 -3.24
N GLU A 284 5.90 7.29 -3.85
CA GLU A 284 6.17 8.02 -5.09
C GLU A 284 6.45 7.00 -6.20
N SER A 285 5.69 7.07 -7.28
CA SER A 285 5.94 6.28 -8.50
C SER A 285 7.15 6.80 -9.28
N HIS A 286 7.58 6.07 -10.31
CA HIS A 286 8.76 6.45 -11.07
C HIS A 286 8.56 7.71 -11.94
N ASP A 287 7.31 7.98 -12.36
CA ASP A 287 6.89 9.20 -13.04
C ASP A 287 6.56 10.37 -12.07
N GLY A 288 6.77 10.19 -10.76
CA GLY A 288 6.68 11.26 -9.76
C GLY A 288 5.29 11.47 -9.16
N VAL A 289 4.32 10.59 -9.45
CA VAL A 289 2.99 10.63 -8.83
C VAL A 289 3.09 10.16 -7.38
N ARG A 290 2.48 10.92 -6.47
CA ARG A 290 2.38 10.56 -5.05
C ARG A 290 0.99 10.14 -4.69
N GLY A 291 0.87 8.98 -4.06
CA GLY A 291 -0.42 8.45 -3.62
C GLY A 291 -0.26 7.15 -2.86
N TRP A 292 -1.39 6.55 -2.51
CA TRP A 292 -1.51 5.42 -1.63
C TRP A 292 -1.70 4.14 -2.41
N TRP A 293 -0.89 3.14 -2.05
CA TRP A 293 -1.00 1.75 -2.50
C TRP A 293 -1.27 0.86 -1.29
N ARG A 294 -2.22 -0.08 -1.40
CA ARG A 294 -2.52 -1.04 -0.33
C ARG A 294 -1.65 -2.28 -0.46
N ALA A 295 -1.03 -2.63 0.66
CA ALA A 295 -0.07 -3.71 0.88
C ALA A 295 1.27 -3.53 0.15
N LEU A 296 2.35 -3.83 0.86
CA LEU A 296 3.70 -3.93 0.32
C LEU A 296 4.30 -5.28 0.66
N CYS A 297 5.21 -5.74 -0.19
CA CYS A 297 5.91 -6.99 -0.05
C CYS A 297 7.40 -6.76 0.24
N SER A 298 7.94 -7.49 1.22
CA SER A 298 9.39 -7.53 1.47
C SER A 298 10.10 -8.58 0.61
N ASN A 299 9.36 -9.49 -0.02
CA ASN A 299 9.95 -10.57 -0.78
C ASN A 299 10.65 -10.00 -2.03
N GLN A 300 11.91 -10.39 -2.22
CA GLN A 300 12.82 -9.87 -3.23
C GLN A 300 12.78 -10.68 -4.54
N VAL A 301 12.10 -11.84 -4.57
CA VAL A 301 11.95 -12.67 -5.78
C VAL A 301 10.53 -12.72 -6.33
N THR A 302 9.54 -12.28 -5.55
CA THR A 302 8.13 -12.30 -5.96
C THR A 302 7.34 -11.21 -5.25
N ASN A 303 6.12 -10.93 -5.73
CA ASN A 303 5.15 -10.13 -5.00
C ASN A 303 4.36 -11.00 -4.02
N CYS A 304 3.79 -10.36 -3.01
CA CYS A 304 3.00 -11.03 -1.98
C CYS A 304 1.53 -11.01 -2.41
N SER A 305 0.82 -12.13 -2.18
CA SER A 305 -0.64 -12.26 -2.34
C SER A 305 -1.31 -12.47 -0.99
#